data_AF-A0A6C2CNY5-F1
#
_entry.id   AF-A0A6C2CNY5-F1
#
_cell.length_a   1.000
_cell.length_b   1.000
_cell.length_c   1.000
_cell.angle_alpha   90.00
_cell.angle_beta   90.00
_cell.angle_gamma   90.00
#
_symmetry.space_group_name_H-M   'P 1'
#
loop_
_entity.id
_entity.type
_entity.pdbx_description
1 polymer ?
#
loop_
_entity_poly.entity_id
_entity_poly.type
_entity_poly.pdbx_seq_one_letter_code
_entity_poly.pdbx_strand_id
1 'polypeptide(L)'
;MYLNMLKQEEKSAFYSLAHALAVSHEGISEAEHNVLNSTLQEMGISKPAQLLDVKEACTVFVSNASKRIALLELLLIALVDDDFADDEETMVSKIVDYFGFDTSNIDRAASWAESILAGHRSGLRFIQG
;
A
#
# COMPACT_ATOMS: atom_id res chain seq x y z
N MET A 1 -4.06 -2.87 -7.33
CA MET A 1 -5.15 -3.09 -8.33
C MET A 1 -5.83 -1.81 -8.83
N TYR A 2 -5.92 -0.77 -8.02
CA TYR A 2 -6.56 0.51 -8.28
C TYR A 2 -5.54 1.64 -8.48
N LEU A 3 -4.24 1.35 -8.46
CA LEU A 3 -3.18 2.35 -8.56
C LEU A 3 -3.16 3.05 -9.92
N ASN A 4 -3.70 2.39 -10.95
CA ASN A 4 -3.92 2.98 -12.26
C ASN A 4 -4.92 4.16 -12.24
N MET A 5 -5.76 4.27 -11.21
CA MET A 5 -6.74 5.36 -11.04
C MET A 5 -6.15 6.62 -10.40
N LEU A 6 -4.93 6.55 -9.87
CA LEU A 6 -4.22 7.69 -9.29
C LEU A 6 -3.67 8.63 -10.37
N LYS A 7 -3.55 9.91 -10.04
CA LYS A 7 -2.82 10.88 -10.89
C LYS A 7 -1.33 10.62 -10.85
N GLN A 8 -0.58 11.20 -11.80
CA GLN A 8 0.85 10.94 -11.94
C GLN A 8 1.66 11.32 -10.69
N GLU A 9 1.30 12.43 -10.05
CA GLU A 9 1.93 12.91 -8.81
C GLU A 9 1.57 11.99 -7.64
N GLU A 10 0.30 11.57 -7.55
CA GLU A 10 -0.20 10.64 -6.53
C GLU A 10 0.45 9.26 -6.67
N LYS A 11 0.75 8.79 -7.88
CA LYS A 11 1.48 7.54 -8.11
C LYS A 11 2.92 7.60 -7.57
N SER A 12 3.61 8.72 -7.80
CA SER A 12 4.96 8.94 -7.26
C SER A 12 4.95 9.02 -5.72
N ALA A 13 3.94 9.70 -5.16
CA ALA A 13 3.73 9.77 -3.71
C ALA A 13 3.39 8.40 -3.12
N PHE A 14 2.52 7.62 -3.78
CA PHE A 14 2.17 6.27 -3.38
C PHE A 14 3.40 5.37 -3.34
N TYR A 15 4.27 5.43 -4.34
CA TYR A 15 5.52 4.67 -4.33
C TYR A 15 6.40 5.02 -3.13
N SER A 16 6.45 6.28 -2.72
CA SER A 16 7.19 6.70 -1.53
C SER A 16 6.62 6.09 -0.25
N LEU A 17 5.29 6.03 -0.13
CA LEU A 17 4.61 5.36 0.99
C LEU A 17 4.83 3.84 0.97
N ALA A 18 4.65 3.19 -0.18
CA ALA A 18 4.87 1.76 -0.34
C ALA A 18 6.33 1.37 -0.03
N HIS A 19 7.29 2.18 -0.48
CA HIS A 19 8.71 1.99 -0.18
C HIS A 19 9.00 2.15 1.31
N ALA A 20 8.44 3.17 1.97
CA ALA A 20 8.64 3.36 3.40
C ALA A 20 7.96 2.25 4.24
N LEU A 21 6.88 1.64 3.74
CA LEU A 21 6.20 0.52 4.38
C LEU A 21 6.97 -0.79 4.21
N ALA A 22 7.45 -1.06 3.01
CA ALA A 22 8.17 -2.30 2.69
C ALA A 22 9.59 -2.35 3.29
N VAL A 23 10.26 -1.21 3.48
CA VAL A 23 11.66 -1.22 3.95
C VAL A 23 11.71 -1.38 5.47
N SER A 24 12.23 -2.53 5.92
CA SER A 24 12.57 -2.76 7.32
C SER A 24 13.91 -2.10 7.70
N HIS A 25 14.21 -2.03 9.00
CA HIS A 25 15.52 -1.61 9.51
C HIS A 25 16.67 -2.50 9.01
N GLU A 26 16.40 -3.74 8.59
CA GLU A 26 17.40 -4.71 8.12
C GLU A 26 17.68 -4.61 6.61
N GLY A 27 16.99 -3.73 5.89
CA GLY A 27 17.12 -3.54 4.43
C GLY A 27 15.93 -4.10 3.66
N ILE A 28 16.08 -4.22 2.33
CA ILE A 28 15.02 -4.68 1.42
C ILE A 28 15.15 -6.18 1.14
N SER A 29 14.15 -6.97 1.51
CA SER A 29 14.07 -8.40 1.17
C SER A 29 13.67 -8.64 -0.30
N GLU A 30 13.85 -9.86 -0.80
CA GLU A 30 13.42 -10.21 -2.18
C GLU A 30 11.89 -10.10 -2.34
N ALA A 31 11.13 -10.46 -1.30
CA ALA A 31 9.68 -10.33 -1.27
C ALA A 31 9.26 -8.86 -1.39
N GLU A 32 9.86 -7.98 -0.60
CA GLU A 32 9.62 -6.53 -0.66
C GLU A 32 10.00 -5.95 -2.03
N HIS A 33 11.12 -6.38 -2.61
CA HIS A 33 11.51 -5.99 -3.96
C HIS A 33 10.44 -6.37 -5.00
N ASN A 34 9.87 -7.56 -4.90
CA ASN A 34 8.82 -8.02 -5.80
C ASN A 34 7.54 -7.19 -5.64
N VAL A 35 7.15 -6.85 -4.42
CA VAL A 35 5.98 -5.98 -4.13
C VAL A 35 6.19 -4.57 -4.69
N LEU A 36 7.37 -3.98 -4.51
CA LEU A 36 7.66 -2.64 -5.04
C LEU A 36 7.71 -2.64 -6.58
N ASN A 37 8.23 -3.70 -7.20
CA ASN A 37 8.27 -3.83 -8.65
C ASN A 37 6.88 -4.02 -9.25
N SER A 38 6.02 -4.85 -8.63
CA SER A 38 4.64 -5.03 -9.10
C SER A 38 3.84 -3.72 -8.98
N THR A 39 4.05 -2.97 -7.89
CA THR A 39 3.49 -1.64 -7.67
C THR A 39 3.86 -0.67 -8.79
N LEU A 40 5.14 -0.61 -9.20
CA LEU A 40 5.60 0.23 -10.32
C LEU A 40 4.95 -0.18 -11.65
N GLN A 41 4.88 -1.49 -11.92
CA GLN A 41 4.27 -2.02 -13.14
C GLN A 41 2.79 -1.65 -13.22
N GLU A 42 2.04 -1.81 -12.13
CA GLU A 42 0.62 -1.47 -12.09
C GLU A 42 0.38 0.02 -12.33
N MET A 43 1.19 0.87 -11.71
CA MET A 43 1.10 2.32 -11.90
C MET A 43 1.52 2.76 -13.31
N GLY A 44 2.28 1.93 -14.03
CA GLY A 44 2.85 2.25 -15.33
C GLY A 44 3.91 3.34 -15.25
N ILE A 45 4.70 3.38 -14.17
CA ILE A 45 5.74 4.39 -13.93
C ILE A 45 7.09 3.74 -13.66
N SER A 46 8.16 4.50 -13.87
CA SER A 46 9.50 4.17 -13.38
C SER A 46 9.66 4.58 -11.91
N LYS A 47 10.65 3.98 -11.22
CA LYS A 47 11.03 4.39 -9.87
C LYS A 47 11.28 5.90 -9.82
N PRO A 48 10.63 6.67 -8.92
CA PRO A 48 10.88 8.09 -8.74
C PRO A 48 12.35 8.36 -8.41
N ALA A 49 12.90 9.46 -8.95
CA ALA A 49 14.27 9.88 -8.68
C ALA A 49 14.49 10.32 -7.22
N GLN A 50 13.42 10.78 -6.56
CA GLN A 50 13.42 11.19 -5.17
C GLN A 50 12.20 10.58 -4.47
N LEU A 51 12.43 10.07 -3.25
CA LEU A 51 11.37 9.62 -2.36
C LEU A 51 10.96 10.78 -1.46
N LEU A 52 9.65 10.93 -1.28
CA LEU A 52 9.08 11.85 -0.31
C LEU A 52 9.07 11.20 1.07
N ASP A 53 9.14 12.02 2.13
CA ASP A 53 8.80 11.50 3.45
C ASP A 53 7.29 11.17 3.54
N VAL A 54 6.90 10.39 4.57
CA VAL A 54 5.52 9.93 4.73
C VAL A 54 4.52 11.11 4.78
N LYS A 55 4.87 12.18 5.48
CA LYS A 55 4.00 13.34 5.66
C LYS A 55 3.83 14.08 4.34
N GLU A 56 4.94 14.38 3.65
CA GLU A 56 4.96 15.02 2.35
C GLU A 56 4.14 14.21 1.33
N ALA A 57 4.38 12.91 1.24
CA ALA A 57 3.63 12.01 0.36
C ALA A 57 2.12 12.05 0.65
N CYS A 58 1.72 12.05 1.93
CA CYS A 58 0.31 12.13 2.31
C CYS A 58 -0.37 13.42 1.82
N THR A 59 0.35 14.55 1.77
CA THR A 59 -0.24 15.83 1.32
C THR A 59 -0.59 15.86 -0.17
N VAL A 60 -0.03 14.96 -0.99
CA VAL A 60 -0.30 14.88 -2.43
C VAL A 60 -1.71 14.34 -2.70
N PHE A 61 -2.26 13.52 -1.80
CA PHE A 61 -3.59 12.93 -1.94
C PHE A 61 -4.67 13.90 -1.47
N VAL A 62 -5.21 14.69 -2.39
CA VAL A 62 -6.21 15.72 -2.06
C VAL A 62 -7.63 15.15 -1.95
N SER A 63 -7.99 14.21 -2.83
CA SER A 63 -9.35 13.69 -2.91
C SER A 63 -9.58 12.52 -1.95
N ASN A 64 -10.79 12.41 -1.40
CA ASN A 64 -11.14 11.23 -0.58
C ASN A 64 -11.05 9.93 -1.37
N ALA A 65 -11.29 9.96 -2.69
CA ALA A 65 -11.15 8.77 -3.53
C ALA A 65 -9.69 8.32 -3.61
N SER A 66 -8.75 9.22 -3.90
CA SER A 66 -7.33 8.89 -3.99
C SER A 66 -6.73 8.51 -2.64
N LYS A 67 -7.13 9.16 -1.54
CA LYS A 67 -6.77 8.72 -0.18
C LYS A 67 -7.26 7.30 0.14
N ARG A 68 -8.49 6.95 -0.25
CA ARG A 68 -9.05 5.59 -0.05
C ARG A 68 -8.31 4.55 -0.89
N ILE A 69 -7.97 4.87 -2.14
CA ILE A 69 -7.15 4.02 -2.99
C ILE A 69 -5.80 3.76 -2.32
N ALA A 70 -5.12 4.83 -1.88
CA ALA A 70 -3.83 4.71 -1.21
C ALA A 70 -3.92 3.84 0.05
N LEU A 71 -4.91 4.05 0.92
CA LEU A 71 -5.09 3.24 2.13
C LEU A 71 -5.31 1.76 1.80
N LEU A 72 -6.22 1.45 0.87
CA LEU A 72 -6.55 0.07 0.52
C LEU A 72 -5.34 -0.68 -0.06
N GLU A 73 -4.60 -0.03 -0.96
CA GLU A 73 -3.43 -0.65 -1.60
C GLU A 73 -2.25 -0.80 -0.62
N LEU A 74 -2.06 0.13 0.31
CA LEU A 74 -1.06 -0.02 1.38
C LEU A 74 -1.41 -1.16 2.33
N LEU A 75 -2.68 -1.31 2.71
CA LEU A 75 -3.13 -2.43 3.53
C LEU A 75 -2.90 -3.77 2.83
N LEU A 76 -3.14 -3.84 1.52
CA LEU A 76 -2.84 -5.04 0.75
C LEU A 76 -1.35 -5.37 0.74
N ILE A 77 -0.47 -4.36 0.70
CA ILE A 77 0.98 -4.57 0.79
C ILE A 77 1.36 -5.11 2.17
N ALA A 78 0.88 -4.48 3.25
CA ALA A 78 1.24 -4.88 4.62
C ALA A 78 0.64 -6.24 5.04
N LEU A 79 -0.52 -6.64 4.50
CA LEU A 79 -1.16 -7.93 4.83
C LEU A 79 -0.68 -9.11 3.94
N VAL A 80 0.27 -8.89 3.02
CA VAL A 80 0.74 -9.95 2.10
C VAL A 80 1.58 -10.99 2.82
N ASP A 81 2.47 -10.57 3.72
CA ASP A 81 3.10 -11.50 4.66
C ASP A 81 2.11 -11.70 5.82
N ASP A 82 1.88 -12.94 6.26
CA ASP A 82 0.85 -13.28 7.26
C ASP A 82 1.21 -12.73 8.68
N ASP A 83 2.20 -11.85 8.77
CA ASP A 83 2.79 -11.26 9.97
C ASP A 83 2.79 -9.74 9.83
N PHE A 84 1.65 -9.12 10.13
CA PHE A 84 1.49 -7.67 10.17
C PHE A 84 2.32 -7.14 11.34
N ALA A 85 3.56 -6.73 11.07
CA ALA A 85 4.51 -6.39 12.12
C ALA A 85 4.11 -5.07 12.82
N ASP A 86 4.46 -4.92 14.09
CA ASP A 86 4.15 -3.71 14.89
C ASP A 86 4.55 -2.38 14.20
N ASP A 87 5.63 -2.43 13.40
CA ASP A 87 6.15 -1.29 12.62
C ASP A 87 5.22 -0.92 11.45
N GLU A 88 4.61 -1.90 10.78
CA GLU A 88 3.68 -1.70 9.68
C GLU A 88 2.34 -1.15 10.17
N GLU A 89 1.84 -1.67 11.30
CA GLU A 89 0.65 -1.14 11.96
C GLU A 89 0.85 0.32 12.37
N THR A 90 2.00 0.63 12.95
CA THR A 90 2.39 1.99 13.32
C THR A 90 2.42 2.92 12.11
N MET A 91 2.91 2.44 10.95
CA MET A 91 2.96 3.25 9.74
C MET A 91 1.58 3.50 9.13
N VAL A 92 0.74 2.48 9.05
CA VAL A 92 -0.64 2.61 8.55
C VAL A 92 -1.44 3.57 9.43
N SER A 93 -1.30 3.46 10.76
CA SER A 93 -1.96 4.39 11.70
C SER A 93 -1.56 5.84 11.44
N LYS A 94 -0.27 6.12 11.22
CA LYS A 94 0.20 7.48 10.88
C LYS A 94 -0.43 8.01 9.59
N ILE A 95 -0.56 7.18 8.57
CA ILE A 95 -1.13 7.56 7.27
C ILE A 95 -2.62 7.86 7.41
N VAL A 96 -3.35 7.03 8.17
CA VAL A 96 -4.76 7.26 8.51
C VAL A 96 -4.95 8.62 9.20
N ASP A 97 -4.11 8.91 10.19
CA ASP A 97 -4.14 10.19 10.92
C ASP A 97 -3.90 11.36 9.97
N TYR A 98 -2.91 11.26 9.06
CA TYR A 98 -2.65 12.29 8.05
C TYR A 98 -3.80 12.46 7.05
N PHE A 99 -4.47 11.37 6.67
CA PHE A 99 -5.61 11.43 5.77
C PHE A 99 -6.88 11.97 6.43
N GLY A 100 -6.92 11.98 7.77
CA GLY A 100 -8.08 12.42 8.56
C GLY A 100 -9.24 11.42 8.48
N PHE A 101 -8.92 10.13 8.37
CA PHE A 101 -9.93 9.08 8.35
C PHE A 101 -10.30 8.64 9.76
N ASP A 102 -11.59 8.36 9.95
CA ASP A 102 -12.07 7.68 11.16
C ASP A 102 -11.84 6.16 11.07
N THR A 103 -12.02 5.47 12.21
CA THR A 103 -11.88 4.02 12.33
C THR A 103 -12.79 3.25 11.36
N SER A 104 -13.98 3.76 11.07
CA SER A 104 -14.91 3.10 10.15
C SER A 104 -14.37 2.98 8.72
N ASN A 105 -13.55 3.94 8.28
CA ASN A 105 -12.90 3.88 6.97
C ASN A 105 -11.78 2.84 6.95
N ILE A 106 -11.05 2.70 8.06
CA ILE A 106 -9.99 1.69 8.23
C ILE A 106 -10.61 0.31 8.21
N ASP A 107 -11.62 0.06 9.07
CA ASP A 107 -12.28 -1.24 9.19
C ASP A 107 -12.84 -1.72 7.84
N ARG A 108 -13.43 -0.80 7.07
CA ARG A 108 -13.92 -1.10 5.73
C ARG A 108 -12.79 -1.41 4.76
N ALA A 109 -11.70 -0.66 4.77
CA ALA A 109 -10.57 -0.91 3.88
C ALA A 109 -9.87 -2.23 4.22
N ALA A 110 -9.66 -2.52 5.51
CA ALA A 110 -9.10 -3.76 6.01
C ALA A 110 -9.96 -4.97 5.62
N SER A 111 -11.27 -4.92 5.87
CA SER A 111 -12.20 -5.99 5.49
C SER A 111 -12.18 -6.28 3.98
N TRP A 112 -12.07 -5.24 3.14
CA TRP A 112 -11.90 -5.42 1.70
C TRP A 112 -10.54 -6.04 1.34
N ALA A 113 -9.45 -5.59 1.96
CA ALA A 113 -8.11 -6.14 1.73
C ALA A 113 -8.05 -7.63 2.08
N GLU A 114 -8.55 -8.01 3.25
CA GLU A 114 -8.68 -9.41 3.70
C GLU A 114 -9.48 -10.26 2.71
N SER A 115 -10.62 -9.73 2.23
CA SER A 115 -11.46 -10.44 1.26
C SER A 115 -10.74 -10.71 -0.06
N ILE A 116 -9.97 -9.74 -0.54
CA ILE A 116 -9.18 -9.87 -1.78
C ILE A 116 -8.08 -10.92 -1.59
N LEU A 117 -7.34 -10.85 -0.47
CA LEU A 117 -6.27 -11.80 -0.15
C LEU A 117 -6.82 -13.22 0.01
N ALA A 118 -7.95 -13.39 0.69
CA ALA A 118 -8.63 -14.68 0.83
C ALA A 118 -9.04 -15.25 -0.54
N GLY A 119 -9.54 -14.41 -1.44
CA GLY A 119 -9.85 -14.77 -2.82
C GLY A 119 -8.61 -15.21 -3.59
N HIS A 120 -7.52 -14.44 -3.52
CA HIS A 120 -6.25 -14.76 -4.17
C HIS A 120 -5.66 -16.08 -3.65
N ARG A 121 -5.58 -16.27 -2.33
CA ARG A 121 -5.11 -17.52 -1.70
C ARG A 121 -5.96 -18.72 -2.13
N SER A 122 -7.28 -18.55 -2.23
CA SER A 122 -8.19 -19.61 -2.71
C SER A 122 -7.96 -19.94 -4.19
N GLY A 123 -7.74 -18.94 -5.03
CA GLY A 123 -7.37 -19.12 -6.43
C GLY A 123 -6.05 -19.85 -6.60
N LEU A 124 -5.02 -19.50 -5.83
CA LEU A 124 -3.74 -20.20 -5.84
C LEU A 124 -3.87 -21.67 -5.45
N ARG A 125 -4.61 -21.98 -4.37
CA ARG A 125 -4.88 -23.38 -3.99
C ARG A 125 -5.56 -24.15 -5.11
N PHE A 126 -6.58 -23.57 -5.73
CA PHE A 126 -7.27 -24.21 -6.86
C PHE A 126 -6.32 -24.52 -8.02
N ILE A 127 -5.39 -23.61 -8.34
CA ILE A 127 -4.39 -23.81 -9.42
C ILE A 127 -3.36 -24.88 -9.05
N GLN A 128 -2.96 -24.93 -7.78
CA GLN A 128 -1.89 -25.79 -7.29
C GLN A 128 -2.34 -27.22 -6.92
N GLY A 129 -3.65 -27.43 -6.73
CA GLY A 129 -4.26 -28.72 -6.39
C GLY A 129 -4.42 -28.90 -4.88
#